data_AF-S4R5I8-F1
#
_entry.id   AF-S4R5I8-F1
#
_cell.length_a   1.000
_cell.length_b   1.000
_cell.length_c   1.000
_cell.angle_alpha   90.00
_cell.angle_beta   90.00
_cell.angle_gamma   90.00
#
_symmetry.space_group_name_H-M   'P 1'
#
loop_
_entity.id
_entity.type
_entity.pdbx_description
1 polymer ?
#
loop_
_entity_poly.entity_id
_entity_poly.type
_entity_poly.pdbx_seq_one_letter_code
_entity_poly.pdbx_strand_id
1 'polypeptide(L)'
;PRRTGLSREVFRWLQSLDLTVQFRNARRDLSNGLVLAEIFSWYYPGDLLMHSFQPGESLASKLANWSLLHRFFAKRGLAFSKELTDGTLHRKPGAAEQLLQRVYSTLTNRRAQESNSEAPRFTDARYQRALPMHARSTASQALKSNVRLTQLLAEPSEVATRQRAEVVLRDHLAQRRREREQDPCRFDVRPTLGELAVRLPPLSAERPRDTGSFRAGPQATVQLRGSVGSGGSPREIHVRQS
;
A
#
# COMPACT_ATOMS: atom_id res chain seq x y z
N PRO A 1 1.57 22.04 1.66
CA PRO A 1 0.46 21.46 2.44
C PRO A 1 0.55 19.94 2.53
N ARG A 2 0.85 19.38 3.71
CA ARG A 2 0.89 17.93 3.93
C ARG A 2 -0.53 17.40 3.70
N ARG A 3 -0.74 16.61 2.65
CA ARG A 3 -2.03 15.95 2.42
C ARG A 3 -2.29 15.00 3.59
N THR A 4 -3.12 15.42 4.53
CA THR A 4 -3.77 14.50 5.48
C THR A 4 -4.47 13.46 4.61
N GLY A 5 -4.22 12.17 4.80
CA GLY A 5 -4.82 11.11 3.97
C GLY A 5 -6.36 10.98 4.10
N LEU A 6 -7.01 11.98 4.69
CA LEU A 6 -8.44 12.06 4.94
C LEU A 6 -9.16 12.75 3.77
N SER A 7 -10.37 12.29 3.47
CA SER A 7 -11.23 12.96 2.49
C SER A 7 -11.76 14.29 3.07
N ARG A 8 -12.05 15.25 2.18
CA ARG A 8 -12.60 16.55 2.57
C ARG A 8 -13.96 16.43 3.29
N GLU A 9 -14.71 15.36 3.02
CA GLU A 9 -15.97 15.08 3.69
C GLU A 9 -15.76 14.66 5.15
N VAL A 10 -14.87 13.70 5.39
CA VAL A 10 -14.51 13.26 6.74
C VAL A 10 -13.95 14.41 7.56
N PHE A 11 -13.13 15.26 6.96
CA PHE A 11 -12.58 16.43 7.65
C PHE A 11 -13.67 17.45 8.04
N ARG A 12 -14.61 17.76 7.14
CA ARG A 12 -15.75 18.65 7.45
C ARG A 12 -16.65 18.06 8.53
N TRP A 13 -16.91 16.75 8.45
CA TRP A 13 -17.69 16.06 9.47
C TRP A 13 -17.02 16.14 10.85
N LEU A 14 -15.71 15.90 10.92
CA LEU A 14 -14.97 16.06 12.18
C LEU A 14 -15.05 17.48 12.72
N GLN A 15 -14.98 18.51 11.86
CA GLN A 15 -15.12 19.90 12.28
C GLN A 15 -16.54 20.26 12.75
N SER A 16 -17.55 19.51 12.32
CA SER A 16 -18.93 19.70 12.79
C SER A 16 -19.19 19.02 14.13
N LEU A 17 -18.29 18.13 14.57
CA LEU A 17 -18.30 17.58 15.92
C LEU A 17 -17.51 18.58 16.77
N ASP A 18 -18.16 19.23 17.74
CA ASP A 18 -17.49 20.15 18.68
C ASP A 18 -16.64 19.35 19.68
N LEU A 19 -15.57 18.71 19.18
CA LEU A 19 -14.64 17.91 19.96
C LEU A 19 -13.80 18.83 20.86
N THR A 20 -13.70 18.47 22.12
CA THR A 20 -12.84 19.11 23.11
C THR A 20 -11.37 18.78 22.85
N VAL A 21 -11.06 17.61 22.30
CA VAL A 21 -9.69 17.20 21.99
C VAL A 21 -9.25 17.78 20.65
N GLN A 22 -8.07 18.41 20.64
CA GLN A 22 -7.49 18.95 19.41
C GLN A 22 -7.14 17.82 18.42
N PHE A 23 -7.75 17.87 17.24
CA PHE A 23 -7.45 16.95 16.14
C PHE A 23 -6.58 17.65 15.07
N ARG A 24 -5.30 17.26 14.98
CA ARG A 24 -4.35 17.81 14.00
C ARG A 24 -3.70 16.72 13.13
N ASN A 25 -3.41 15.57 13.72
CA ASN A 25 -2.74 14.47 13.06
C ASN A 25 -3.47 13.16 13.37
N ALA A 26 -4.24 12.67 12.40
CA ALA A 26 -5.03 11.46 12.50
C ALA A 26 -4.25 10.28 13.12
N ARG A 27 -3.02 10.02 12.65
CA ARG A 27 -2.20 8.91 13.16
C ARG A 27 -1.77 9.08 14.60
N ARG A 28 -1.48 10.30 15.03
CA ARG A 28 -1.08 10.57 16.42
C ARG A 28 -2.30 10.54 17.33
N ASP A 29 -3.33 11.30 16.97
CA ASP A 29 -4.42 11.67 17.87
C ASP A 29 -5.42 10.51 18.02
N LEU A 30 -5.65 9.71 16.96
CA LEU A 30 -6.48 8.50 17.05
C LEU A 30 -5.77 7.34 17.75
N SER A 31 -4.43 7.34 17.82
CA SER A 31 -3.70 6.19 18.40
C SER A 31 -4.00 5.94 19.88
N ASN A 32 -4.40 6.97 20.62
CA ASN A 32 -4.81 6.82 22.01
C ASN A 32 -6.22 6.23 22.16
N GLY A 33 -7.13 6.51 21.21
CA GLY A 33 -8.53 6.12 21.30
C GLY A 33 -9.45 7.17 21.94
N LEU A 34 -8.91 8.17 22.65
CA LEU A 34 -9.71 9.27 23.24
C LEU A 34 -10.56 10.03 22.22
N VAL A 35 -9.95 10.49 21.12
CA VAL A 35 -10.69 11.20 20.05
C VAL A 35 -11.81 10.32 19.48
N LEU A 36 -11.54 9.02 19.33
CA LEU A 36 -12.54 8.05 18.88
C LEU A 36 -13.69 7.92 19.88
N ALA A 37 -13.37 7.82 21.16
CA ALA A 37 -14.36 7.73 22.23
C ALA A 37 -15.24 8.99 22.28
N GLU A 38 -14.65 10.16 22.09
CA GLU A 38 -15.37 11.43 22.03
C GLU A 38 -16.26 11.54 20.79
N ILE A 39 -15.77 11.12 19.61
CA ILE A 39 -16.62 11.03 18.42
C ILE A 39 -17.84 10.15 18.71
N PHE A 40 -17.65 8.98 19.31
CA PHE A 40 -18.75 8.07 19.60
C PHE A 40 -19.69 8.57 20.72
N SER A 41 -19.21 9.36 21.68
CA SER A 41 -20.05 9.91 22.75
C SER A 41 -21.11 10.88 22.24
N TRP A 42 -20.84 11.58 21.11
CA TRP A 42 -21.82 12.40 20.41
C TRP A 42 -22.99 11.59 19.83
N TYR A 43 -22.75 10.35 19.40
CA TYR A 43 -23.78 9.49 18.79
C TYR A 43 -24.43 8.53 19.79
N TYR A 44 -23.71 8.17 20.86
CA TYR A 44 -24.14 7.22 21.88
C TYR A 44 -23.91 7.81 23.28
N PRO A 45 -24.66 8.87 23.66
CA PRO A 45 -24.50 9.50 24.96
C PRO A 45 -24.77 8.49 26.07
N GLY A 46 -23.87 8.40 27.05
CA GLY A 46 -23.98 7.53 28.22
C GLY A 46 -23.42 6.11 28.05
N ASP A 47 -23.10 5.66 26.85
CA ASP A 47 -22.44 4.35 26.67
C ASP A 47 -20.95 4.37 26.91
N LEU A 48 -20.33 5.53 26.65
CA LEU A 48 -18.91 5.75 26.85
C LEU A 48 -18.74 6.73 27.98
N LEU A 49 -18.18 6.23 29.08
CA LEU A 49 -17.83 7.04 30.24
C LEU A 49 -16.50 7.75 29.96
N MET A 50 -16.55 9.00 29.48
CA MET A 50 -15.34 9.77 29.12
C MET A 50 -14.32 9.86 30.25
N HIS A 51 -14.76 9.93 31.51
CA HIS A 51 -13.87 9.94 32.68
C HIS A 51 -13.07 8.65 32.88
N SER A 52 -13.51 7.54 32.27
CA SER A 52 -12.78 6.26 32.31
C SER A 52 -11.62 6.21 31.32
N PHE A 53 -11.57 7.12 30.35
CA PHE A 53 -10.49 7.20 29.38
C PHE A 53 -9.35 8.06 29.92
N GLN A 54 -8.12 7.55 29.78
CA GLN A 54 -6.94 8.24 30.29
C GLN A 54 -6.26 9.08 29.21
N PRO A 55 -6.03 10.38 29.43
CA PRO A 55 -5.13 11.16 28.60
C PRO A 55 -3.70 10.65 28.80
N GLY A 56 -2.95 10.48 27.70
CA GLY A 56 -1.57 10.02 27.77
C GLY A 56 -1.07 9.38 26.49
N GLU A 57 0.25 9.28 26.34
CA GLU A 57 0.87 8.68 25.15
C GLU A 57 1.56 7.34 25.42
N SER A 58 1.51 6.88 26.68
CA SER A 58 2.07 5.58 27.09
C SER A 58 1.33 4.43 26.41
N LEU A 59 2.04 3.36 26.06
CA LEU A 59 1.43 2.19 25.43
C LEU A 59 0.35 1.55 26.33
N ALA A 60 0.60 1.50 27.64
CA ALA A 60 -0.35 0.96 28.62
C ALA A 60 -1.68 1.72 28.62
N SER A 61 -1.62 3.06 28.64
CA SER A 61 -2.82 3.91 28.58
C SER A 61 -3.59 3.71 27.27
N LYS A 62 -2.87 3.57 26.13
CA LYS A 62 -3.51 3.27 24.85
C LYS A 62 -4.22 1.92 24.88
N LEU A 63 -3.55 0.86 25.32
CA LEU A 63 -4.15 -0.47 25.40
C LEU A 63 -5.39 -0.48 26.30
N ALA A 64 -5.35 0.20 27.45
CA ALA A 64 -6.50 0.35 28.34
C ALA A 64 -7.67 1.07 27.64
N ASN A 65 -7.42 2.22 27.00
CA ASN A 65 -8.45 2.97 26.28
C ASN A 65 -9.04 2.17 25.10
N TRP A 66 -8.20 1.46 24.34
CA TRP A 66 -8.67 0.60 23.25
C TRP A 66 -9.49 -0.59 23.76
N SER A 67 -9.19 -1.14 24.95
CA SER A 67 -10.01 -2.19 25.56
C SER A 67 -11.43 -1.70 25.90
N LEU A 68 -11.58 -0.43 26.30
CA LEU A 68 -12.89 0.20 26.52
C LEU A 68 -13.65 0.35 25.19
N LEU A 69 -12.97 0.83 24.14
CA LEU A 69 -13.55 0.94 22.80
C LEU A 69 -13.99 -0.42 22.25
N HIS A 70 -13.18 -1.46 22.39
CA HIS A 70 -13.53 -2.80 21.91
C HIS A 70 -14.78 -3.36 22.60
N ARG A 71 -14.92 -3.15 23.91
CA ARG A 71 -16.15 -3.51 24.64
C ARG A 71 -17.36 -2.74 24.13
N PHE A 72 -17.21 -1.44 23.88
CA PHE A 72 -18.25 -0.62 23.30
C PHE A 72 -18.64 -1.07 21.88
N PHE A 73 -17.66 -1.36 21.02
CA PHE A 73 -17.90 -1.87 19.66
C PHE A 73 -18.66 -3.19 19.69
N ALA A 74 -18.28 -4.12 20.57
CA ALA A 74 -18.99 -5.38 20.75
C ALA A 74 -20.43 -5.15 21.23
N LYS A 75 -20.64 -4.27 22.23
CA LYS A 75 -21.97 -3.93 22.77
C LYS A 75 -22.90 -3.36 21.69
N ARG A 76 -22.37 -2.57 20.75
CA ARG A 76 -23.14 -1.91 19.68
C ARG A 76 -23.15 -2.67 18.35
N GLY A 77 -22.52 -3.84 18.27
CA GLY A 77 -22.43 -4.62 17.03
C GLY A 77 -21.60 -3.93 15.93
N LEU A 78 -20.69 -3.03 16.31
CA LEU A 78 -19.83 -2.31 15.36
C LEU A 78 -18.64 -3.21 14.97
N ALA A 79 -18.67 -3.73 13.76
CA ALA A 79 -17.62 -4.61 13.24
C ALA A 79 -16.46 -3.80 12.64
N PHE A 80 -15.42 -3.54 13.43
CA PHE A 80 -14.12 -3.06 12.94
C PHE A 80 -13.10 -4.21 12.97
N SER A 81 -12.31 -4.35 11.90
CA SER A 81 -11.26 -5.38 11.85
C SER A 81 -10.21 -5.14 12.93
N LYS A 82 -9.79 -6.20 13.62
CA LYS A 82 -8.71 -6.15 14.62
C LYS A 82 -7.42 -5.58 14.03
N GLU A 83 -7.12 -5.93 12.77
CA GLU A 83 -5.92 -5.41 12.10
C GLU A 83 -5.95 -3.87 11.98
N LEU A 84 -7.14 -3.30 11.77
CA LEU A 84 -7.34 -1.86 11.60
C LEU A 84 -7.25 -1.10 12.93
N THR A 85 -7.83 -1.64 13.99
CA THR A 85 -7.73 -1.06 15.33
C THR A 85 -6.31 -1.16 15.87
N ASP A 86 -5.67 -2.33 15.75
CA ASP A 86 -4.28 -2.54 16.16
C ASP A 86 -3.33 -1.68 15.32
N GLY A 87 -3.57 -1.61 14.01
CA GLY A 87 -2.83 -0.72 13.11
C GLY A 87 -2.90 0.74 13.54
N THR A 88 -4.08 1.20 13.99
CA THR A 88 -4.27 2.57 14.50
C THR A 88 -3.56 2.80 15.82
N LEU A 89 -3.71 1.87 16.78
CA LEU A 89 -3.04 1.90 18.08
C LEU A 89 -1.52 2.03 17.93
N HIS A 90 -0.94 1.27 16.99
CA HIS A 90 0.49 1.24 16.71
C HIS A 90 0.97 2.27 15.67
N ARG A 91 0.11 3.21 15.26
CA ARG A 91 0.43 4.29 14.31
C ARG A 91 0.94 3.79 12.96
N LYS A 92 0.43 2.66 12.48
CA LYS A 92 0.75 2.17 11.14
C LYS A 92 0.23 3.14 10.08
N PRO A 93 0.98 3.32 8.97
CA PRO A 93 0.59 4.27 7.92
C PRO A 93 -0.75 3.87 7.30
N GLY A 94 -1.68 4.82 7.18
CA GLY A 94 -2.99 4.62 6.57
C GLY A 94 -4.05 3.96 7.46
N ALA A 95 -3.66 3.38 8.61
CA ALA A 95 -4.61 2.69 9.50
C ALA A 95 -5.59 3.67 10.16
N ALA A 96 -5.08 4.75 10.73
CA ALA A 96 -5.91 5.75 11.41
C ALA A 96 -6.85 6.45 10.42
N GLU A 97 -6.36 6.78 9.23
CA GLU A 97 -7.16 7.41 8.18
C GLU A 97 -8.28 6.49 7.68
N GLN A 98 -7.98 5.21 7.46
CA GLN A 98 -8.97 4.24 7.02
C GLN A 98 -9.99 3.94 8.12
N LEU A 99 -9.56 3.87 9.38
CA LEU A 99 -10.48 3.66 10.50
C LEU A 99 -11.46 4.80 10.61
N LEU A 100 -10.98 6.04 10.51
CA LEU A 100 -11.82 7.21 10.59
C LEU A 100 -12.82 7.29 9.42
N GLN A 101 -12.41 6.92 8.21
CA GLN A 101 -13.32 6.79 7.07
C GLN A 101 -14.41 5.73 7.32
N ARG A 102 -14.04 4.59 7.93
CA ARG A 102 -15.00 3.55 8.28
C ARG A 102 -15.97 4.03 9.35
N VAL A 103 -15.48 4.69 10.40
CA VAL A 103 -16.30 5.28 11.47
C VAL A 103 -17.28 6.30 10.90
N TYR A 104 -16.82 7.23 10.05
CA TYR A 104 -17.68 8.18 9.36
C TYR A 104 -18.81 7.47 8.58
N SER A 105 -18.45 6.45 7.80
CA SER A 105 -19.41 5.71 6.98
C SER A 105 -20.43 4.96 7.85
N THR A 106 -19.98 4.35 8.95
CA THR A 106 -20.84 3.64 9.90
C THR A 106 -21.80 4.58 10.63
N LEU A 107 -21.34 5.77 11.06
CA LEU A 107 -22.15 6.70 11.86
C LEU A 107 -23.10 7.55 11.02
N THR A 108 -22.72 7.90 9.79
CA THR A 108 -23.53 8.78 8.92
C THR A 108 -24.34 8.01 7.87
N ASN A 109 -24.14 6.70 7.77
CA ASN A 109 -24.68 5.84 6.72
C ASN A 109 -24.38 6.34 5.28
N ARG A 110 -23.32 7.14 5.13
CA ARG A 110 -22.84 7.65 3.83
C ARG A 110 -21.64 6.82 3.41
N ARG A 111 -21.67 6.25 2.20
CA ARG A 111 -20.48 5.62 1.62
C ARG A 111 -19.47 6.70 1.26
N ALA A 112 -18.53 7.01 2.14
CA ALA A 112 -17.30 7.65 1.70
C ALA A 112 -16.62 6.69 0.72
N GLN A 113 -16.15 7.20 -0.44
CA GLN A 113 -15.54 6.40 -1.50
C GLN A 113 -14.66 5.26 -0.94
N GLU A 114 -15.19 4.03 -0.97
CA GLU A 114 -14.47 2.83 -0.56
C GLU A 114 -13.43 2.52 -1.64
N SER A 115 -12.27 3.19 -1.61
CA SER A 115 -11.19 2.87 -2.54
C SER A 115 -10.56 1.53 -2.13
N ASN A 116 -10.95 0.47 -2.84
CA ASN A 116 -10.44 -0.90 -2.86
C ASN A 116 -10.72 -1.81 -1.66
N SER A 117 -11.52 -2.84 -1.93
CA SER A 117 -11.81 -4.05 -1.12
C SER A 117 -10.61 -4.98 -0.87
N GLU A 118 -9.37 -4.50 -0.97
CA GLU A 118 -8.20 -5.30 -0.59
C GLU A 118 -8.05 -5.23 0.93
N ALA A 119 -7.87 -6.39 1.59
CA ALA A 119 -7.62 -6.44 3.02
C ALA A 119 -6.49 -5.44 3.35
N PRO A 120 -6.72 -4.51 4.30
CA PRO A 120 -5.82 -3.40 4.47
C PRO A 120 -4.52 -3.87 5.11
N ARG A 121 -3.56 -4.25 4.27
CA ARG A 121 -2.19 -4.53 4.67
C ARG A 121 -1.58 -3.18 5.04
N PHE A 122 -1.59 -2.83 6.34
CA PHE A 122 -1.04 -1.56 6.86
C PHE A 122 0.49 -1.52 6.81
N THR A 123 1.03 -1.76 5.62
CA THR A 123 2.44 -1.76 5.30
C THR A 123 2.76 -0.64 4.33
N ASP A 124 4.03 -0.30 4.22
CA ASP A 124 4.50 0.69 3.24
C ASP A 124 4.55 0.14 1.79
N ALA A 125 4.04 -1.07 1.53
CA ALA A 125 4.16 -1.76 0.25
C ALA A 125 3.65 -0.93 -0.94
N ARG A 126 2.52 -0.23 -0.81
CA ARG A 126 1.99 0.64 -1.89
C ARG A 126 2.95 1.78 -2.22
N TYR A 127 3.54 2.39 -1.19
CA TYR A 127 4.53 3.45 -1.35
C TYR A 127 5.80 2.89 -2.02
N GLN A 128 6.31 1.76 -1.55
CA GLN A 128 7.50 1.12 -2.14
C GLN A 128 7.31 0.72 -3.60
N ARG A 129 6.11 0.27 -3.99
CA ARG A 129 5.79 -0.06 -5.39
C ARG A 129 5.81 1.17 -6.30
N ALA A 130 5.37 2.33 -5.80
CA ALA A 130 5.36 3.59 -6.54
C ALA A 130 6.75 4.22 -6.70
N LEU A 131 7.70 3.84 -5.84
CA LEU A 131 9.07 4.35 -5.92
C LEU A 131 9.87 3.67 -7.04
N PRO A 132 10.77 4.41 -7.70
CA PRO A 132 11.75 3.82 -8.60
C PRO A 132 12.67 2.88 -7.81
N MET A 133 13.15 1.85 -8.49
CA MET A 133 13.87 0.72 -7.89
C MET A 133 15.05 1.09 -7.00
N HIS A 134 15.83 2.11 -7.38
CA HIS A 134 17.00 2.56 -6.60
C HIS A 134 16.62 3.30 -5.31
N ALA A 135 15.39 3.81 -5.21
CA ALA A 135 14.88 4.53 -4.04
C ALA A 135 14.06 3.64 -3.09
N ARG A 136 13.85 2.36 -3.46
CA ARG A 136 13.10 1.41 -2.63
C ARG A 136 13.89 1.07 -1.35
N SER A 137 13.16 0.78 -0.29
CA SER A 137 13.74 0.48 1.02
C SER A 137 14.52 -0.85 1.01
N THR A 138 15.65 -0.88 1.74
CA THR A 138 16.40 -2.10 2.04
C THR A 138 15.61 -2.99 3.02
N ALA A 139 16.00 -4.26 3.17
CA ALA A 139 15.36 -5.19 4.09
C ALA A 139 15.27 -4.64 5.53
N SER A 140 16.37 -4.08 6.04
CA SER A 140 16.42 -3.48 7.38
C SER A 140 15.46 -2.29 7.51
N GLN A 141 15.35 -1.47 6.46
CA GLN A 141 14.44 -0.32 6.47
C GLN A 141 12.97 -0.77 6.38
N ALA A 142 12.68 -1.82 5.60
CA ALA A 142 11.35 -2.43 5.52
C ALA A 142 10.90 -3.00 6.88
N LEU A 143 11.81 -3.64 7.63
CA LEU A 143 11.50 -4.08 8.99
C LEU A 143 11.17 -2.90 9.90
N LYS A 144 12.03 -1.87 9.92
CA LYS A 144 11.82 -0.67 10.76
C LYS A 144 10.52 0.07 10.44
N SER A 145 10.09 0.11 9.18
CA SER A 145 8.87 0.84 8.80
C SER A 145 7.58 0.08 9.11
N ASN A 146 7.61 -1.26 9.04
CA ASN A 146 6.44 -2.13 9.14
C ASN A 146 6.27 -2.79 10.52
N VAL A 147 7.35 -3.05 11.25
CA VAL A 147 7.36 -3.60 12.61
C VAL A 147 7.60 -2.46 13.60
N ARG A 148 6.55 -2.07 14.33
CA ARG A 148 6.62 -0.93 15.27
C ARG A 148 7.10 -1.37 16.65
N LEU A 149 7.92 -0.55 17.29
CA LEU A 149 8.39 -0.82 18.67
C LEU A 149 7.21 -1.06 19.64
N THR A 150 6.13 -0.27 19.51
CA THR A 150 4.92 -0.45 20.32
C THR A 150 4.23 -1.79 20.12
N GLN A 151 4.40 -2.45 18.96
CA GLN A 151 3.89 -3.80 18.74
C GLN A 151 4.74 -4.82 19.48
N LEU A 152 6.07 -4.67 19.40
CA LEU A 152 7.01 -5.52 20.11
C LEU A 152 6.80 -5.47 21.63
N LEU A 153 6.53 -4.27 22.16
CA LEU A 153 6.26 -4.08 23.59
C LEU A 153 4.86 -4.56 24.01
N ALA A 154 3.88 -4.57 23.10
CA ALA A 154 2.52 -5.03 23.41
C ALA A 154 2.39 -6.56 23.35
N GLU A 155 3.24 -7.23 22.57
CA GLU A 155 3.19 -8.67 22.38
C GLU A 155 4.36 -9.37 23.06
N PRO A 156 4.12 -10.06 24.20
CA PRO A 156 5.18 -10.76 24.92
C PRO A 156 5.65 -12.03 24.20
N SER A 157 4.93 -12.52 23.19
CA SER A 157 5.31 -13.73 22.45
C SER A 157 6.40 -13.41 21.42
N GLU A 158 7.59 -13.95 21.67
CA GLU A 158 8.71 -13.88 20.72
C GLU A 158 8.37 -14.54 19.37
N VAL A 159 7.55 -15.60 19.39
CA VAL A 159 7.11 -16.33 18.19
C VAL A 159 6.29 -15.43 17.28
N ALA A 160 5.31 -14.71 17.82
CA ALA A 160 4.47 -13.81 17.03
C ALA A 160 5.29 -12.65 16.44
N THR A 161 6.24 -12.12 17.21
CA THR A 161 7.18 -11.10 16.75
C THR A 161 8.05 -11.61 15.59
N ARG A 162 8.63 -12.81 15.74
CA ARG A 162 9.45 -13.44 14.72
C ARG A 162 8.67 -13.69 13.43
N GLN A 163 7.49 -14.29 13.53
CA GLN A 163 6.63 -14.58 12.37
C GLN A 163 6.30 -13.29 11.59
N ARG A 164 6.05 -12.17 12.26
CA ARG A 164 5.82 -10.89 11.58
C ARG A 164 7.06 -10.39 10.84
N ALA A 165 8.23 -10.46 11.48
CA ALA A 165 9.48 -10.08 10.83
C ALA A 165 9.74 -10.95 9.58
N GLU A 166 9.51 -12.25 9.69
CA GLU A 166 9.62 -13.21 8.58
C GLU A 166 8.66 -12.87 7.43
N VAL A 167 7.42 -12.47 7.72
CA VAL A 167 6.47 -12.03 6.69
C VAL A 167 6.96 -10.78 5.95
N VAL A 168 7.50 -9.79 6.67
CA VAL A 168 8.05 -8.56 6.04
C VAL A 168 9.27 -8.89 5.17
N LEU A 169 10.16 -9.76 5.67
CA LEU A 169 11.35 -10.20 4.93
C LEU A 169 10.97 -10.98 3.67
N ARG A 170 10.01 -11.91 3.79
CA ARG A 170 9.52 -12.71 2.66
C ARG A 170 8.96 -11.82 1.55
N ASP A 171 8.13 -10.85 1.91
CA ASP A 171 7.57 -9.89 0.95
C ASP A 171 8.68 -9.07 0.26
N HIS A 172 9.65 -8.60 1.04
CA HIS A 172 10.80 -7.85 0.52
C HIS A 172 11.62 -8.69 -0.48
N LEU A 173 11.93 -9.93 -0.14
CA LEU A 173 12.68 -10.85 -1.01
C LEU A 173 11.89 -11.19 -2.27
N ALA A 174 10.58 -11.40 -2.17
CA ALA A 174 9.71 -11.63 -3.31
C ALA A 174 9.68 -10.41 -4.25
N GLN A 175 9.65 -9.19 -3.71
CA GLN A 175 9.75 -7.98 -4.51
C GLN A 175 11.09 -7.90 -5.24
N ARG A 176 12.22 -8.11 -4.55
CA ARG A 176 13.55 -8.13 -5.17
C ARG A 176 13.71 -9.20 -6.26
N ARG A 177 13.03 -10.34 -6.12
CA ARG A 177 13.01 -11.37 -7.15
C ARG A 177 12.27 -10.90 -8.41
N ARG A 178 11.07 -10.33 -8.26
CA ARG A 178 10.29 -9.76 -9.37
C ARG A 178 11.04 -8.66 -10.11
N GLU A 179 11.78 -7.82 -9.38
CA GLU A 179 12.62 -6.79 -9.96
C GLU A 179 13.70 -7.36 -10.88
N ARG A 180 14.33 -8.47 -10.49
CA ARG A 180 15.33 -9.18 -11.30
C ARG A 180 14.74 -9.85 -12.54
N GLU A 181 13.52 -10.38 -12.41
CA GLU A 181 12.79 -10.98 -13.54
C GLU A 181 12.33 -9.91 -14.55
N GLN A 182 11.96 -8.71 -14.09
CA GLN A 182 11.49 -7.62 -14.93
C GLN A 182 12.62 -6.90 -15.68
N ASP A 183 13.79 -6.73 -15.04
CA ASP A 183 14.95 -6.06 -15.65
C ASP A 183 16.24 -6.93 -15.59
N PRO A 184 16.31 -8.07 -16.30
CA PRO A 184 17.46 -8.99 -16.19
C PRO A 184 18.81 -8.34 -16.47
N CYS A 185 18.87 -7.49 -17.51
CA CYS A 185 20.07 -6.77 -17.93
C CYS A 185 20.62 -5.83 -16.86
N ARG A 186 19.76 -5.28 -15.99
CA ARG A 186 20.19 -4.38 -14.91
C ARG A 186 20.84 -5.11 -13.74
N PHE A 187 20.51 -6.40 -13.57
CA PHE A 187 20.97 -7.21 -12.45
C PHE A 187 21.98 -8.28 -12.86
N ASP A 188 22.56 -8.16 -14.05
CA ASP A 188 23.52 -9.11 -14.61
C ASP A 188 23.02 -10.56 -14.57
N VAL A 189 21.70 -10.75 -14.70
CA VAL A 189 21.09 -12.08 -14.73
C VAL A 189 21.40 -12.70 -16.08
N ARG A 190 22.23 -13.74 -16.07
CA ARG A 190 22.58 -14.47 -17.29
C ARG A 190 21.39 -15.30 -17.76
N PRO A 191 21.11 -15.32 -19.07
CA PRO A 191 20.06 -16.17 -19.62
C PRO A 191 20.37 -17.64 -19.35
N THR A 192 19.32 -18.44 -19.13
CA THR A 192 19.49 -19.89 -18.93
C THR A 192 19.91 -20.58 -20.23
N LEU A 193 20.50 -21.79 -20.13
CA LEU A 193 20.84 -22.58 -21.33
C LEU A 193 19.62 -22.82 -22.24
N GLY A 194 18.42 -22.99 -21.66
CA GLY A 194 17.17 -23.13 -22.41
C GLY A 194 16.74 -21.86 -23.13
N GLU A 195 16.99 -20.68 -22.54
CA GLU A 195 16.75 -19.38 -23.19
C GLU A 195 17.74 -19.11 -24.33
N LEU A 196 18.98 -19.59 -24.21
CA LEU A 196 19.98 -19.50 -25.27
C LEU A 196 19.74 -20.53 -26.38
N ALA A 197 19.22 -21.71 -26.05
CA ALA A 197 18.94 -22.80 -26.97
C ALA A 197 17.61 -22.60 -27.74
N VAL A 198 17.45 -21.46 -28.41
CA VAL A 198 16.31 -21.22 -29.31
C VAL A 198 16.51 -22.06 -30.58
N ARG A 199 15.59 -22.99 -30.82
CA ARG A 199 15.57 -23.77 -32.07
C ARG A 199 15.22 -22.84 -33.23
N LEU A 200 16.24 -22.37 -33.93
CA LEU A 200 16.06 -21.63 -35.17
C LEU A 200 15.53 -22.60 -36.24
N PRO A 201 14.59 -22.16 -37.10
CA PRO A 201 14.26 -22.88 -38.31
C PRO A 201 15.55 -23.15 -39.10
N PRO A 202 15.67 -24.29 -39.80
CA PRO A 202 16.82 -24.52 -40.66
C PRO A 202 16.97 -23.30 -41.59
N LEU A 203 18.14 -22.66 -41.55
CA LEU A 203 18.54 -21.69 -42.57
C LEU A 203 18.24 -22.35 -43.90
N SER A 204 17.25 -21.81 -44.62
CA SER A 204 16.84 -22.36 -45.89
C SER A 204 18.10 -22.50 -46.71
N ALA A 205 18.48 -23.75 -47.00
CA ALA A 205 19.63 -24.08 -47.83
C ALA A 205 19.57 -23.14 -49.03
N GLU A 206 20.70 -22.49 -49.29
CA GLU A 206 20.83 -21.48 -50.34
C GLU A 206 20.00 -21.89 -51.54
N ARG A 207 18.96 -21.11 -51.86
CA ARG A 207 18.34 -21.23 -53.17
C ARG A 207 19.46 -21.01 -54.17
N PRO A 208 19.69 -21.92 -55.13
CA PRO A 208 20.65 -21.69 -56.19
C PRO A 208 20.33 -20.33 -56.82
N ARG A 209 21.38 -19.57 -57.14
CA ARG A 209 21.24 -18.30 -57.86
C ARG A 209 20.58 -18.58 -59.21
N ASP A 210 19.26 -18.40 -59.29
CA ASP A 210 18.57 -18.29 -60.57
C ASP A 210 18.92 -16.93 -61.17
N THR A 211 19.90 -16.96 -62.07
CA THR A 211 20.06 -15.94 -63.11
C THR A 211 18.85 -16.02 -64.04
N GLY A 212 17.93 -15.05 -63.95
CA GLY A 212 16.94 -14.89 -65.02
C GLY A 212 15.62 -14.21 -64.65
N SER A 213 15.62 -12.87 -64.67
CA SER A 213 14.68 -12.08 -65.47
C SER A 213 13.14 -12.14 -65.21
N PHE A 214 12.66 -11.06 -64.57
CA PHE A 214 11.45 -10.23 -64.87
C PHE A 214 10.03 -10.61 -64.36
N ARG A 215 9.45 -9.64 -63.59
CA ARG A 215 8.04 -9.17 -63.42
C ARG A 215 6.99 -10.20 -62.94
N ALA A 216 6.00 -9.91 -62.06
CA ALA A 216 5.40 -8.70 -61.48
C ALA A 216 4.69 -9.08 -60.14
N GLY A 217 4.25 -8.08 -59.35
CA GLY A 217 3.71 -8.21 -57.95
C GLY A 217 2.38 -8.96 -57.75
N PRO A 218 1.67 -8.86 -56.60
CA PRO A 218 1.73 -7.83 -55.55
C PRO A 218 2.17 -8.32 -54.15
N GLN A 219 2.57 -7.37 -53.31
CA GLN A 219 3.00 -7.58 -51.93
C GLN A 219 1.81 -7.97 -51.03
N ALA A 220 1.83 -9.21 -50.52
CA ALA A 220 1.02 -9.59 -49.37
C ALA A 220 1.73 -9.10 -48.09
N THR A 221 1.18 -8.04 -47.51
CA THR A 221 1.44 -7.57 -46.14
C THR A 221 1.28 -8.71 -45.13
N VAL A 222 2.37 -9.09 -44.46
CA VAL A 222 2.30 -9.83 -43.19
C VAL A 222 2.59 -8.84 -42.07
N GLN A 223 1.54 -8.54 -41.32
CA GLN A 223 1.57 -7.72 -40.13
C GLN A 223 2.43 -8.39 -39.05
N LEU A 224 3.57 -7.78 -38.71
CA LEU A 224 4.21 -8.00 -37.43
C LEU A 224 3.34 -7.33 -36.37
N ARG A 225 2.54 -8.15 -35.67
CA ARG A 225 1.77 -7.73 -34.49
C ARG A 225 2.75 -7.45 -33.34
N GLY A 226 3.39 -6.28 -33.37
CA GLY A 226 3.99 -5.68 -32.20
C GLY A 226 2.88 -5.28 -31.24
N SER A 227 2.75 -5.98 -30.12
CA SER A 227 1.92 -5.53 -29.00
C SER A 227 2.68 -4.43 -28.25
N VAL A 228 2.62 -3.21 -28.78
CA VAL A 228 2.88 -1.99 -28.00
C VAL A 228 1.61 -1.15 -28.02
N GLY A 229 1.00 -0.99 -26.86
CA GLY A 229 0.20 0.17 -26.50
C GLY A 229 0.55 0.45 -25.04
N SER A 230 0.69 1.68 -24.55
CA SER A 230 0.49 3.05 -25.01
C SER A 230 1.07 3.89 -23.85
N GLY A 231 1.65 5.09 -23.94
CA GLY A 231 1.90 6.06 -24.98
C GLY A 231 2.60 7.25 -24.30
N GLY A 232 3.40 8.01 -25.05
CA GLY A 232 4.05 9.23 -24.54
C GLY A 232 5.19 9.69 -25.45
N SER A 233 4.90 10.62 -26.38
CA SER A 233 5.87 11.22 -27.31
C SER A 233 7.03 11.93 -26.60
N PRO A 234 8.27 11.84 -27.13
CA PRO A 234 9.29 12.85 -26.93
C PRO A 234 9.47 13.72 -28.19
N ARG A 235 9.60 15.02 -27.95
CA ARG A 235 9.85 16.09 -28.92
C ARG A 235 11.28 16.02 -29.45
N GLU A 236 11.46 16.22 -30.76
CA GLU A 236 12.78 16.42 -31.38
C GLU A 236 13.36 17.81 -31.04
N ILE A 237 14.64 17.84 -30.69
CA ILE A 237 15.45 19.05 -30.50
C ILE A 237 16.55 19.01 -31.56
N HIS A 238 16.54 19.95 -32.49
CA HIS A 238 17.61 20.12 -33.47
C HIS A 238 18.74 20.99 -32.87
N VAL A 239 19.97 20.46 -32.87
CA VAL A 239 21.18 21.23 -32.59
C VAL A 239 21.92 21.46 -33.91
N ARG A 240 22.05 22.73 -34.33
CA ARG A 240 22.93 23.15 -35.42
C ARG A 240 24.37 23.10 -34.94
N GLN A 241 25.24 22.45 -35.70
CA GLN A 241 26.69 22.55 -35.51
C GLN A 241 27.23 23.72 -36.32
N SER A 242 28.14 24.48 -35.69
CA SER A 242 28.86 25.63 -36.22
C SER A 242 29.97 25.26 -37.19
#